data_AF-T0YN05-F1
#
_entry.id   AF-T0YN05-F1
#
_cell.length_a   1.000
_cell.length_b   1.000
_cell.length_c   1.000
_cell.angle_alpha   90.00
_cell.angle_beta   90.00
_cell.angle_gamma   90.00
#
_symmetry.space_group_name_H-M   'P 1'
#
loop_
_entity.id
_entity.type
_entity.pdbx_description
1 polymer ?
#
loop_
_entity_poly.entity_id
_entity_poly.type
_entity_poly.pdbx_seq_one_letter_code
_entity_poly.pdbx_strand_id
1 'polypeptide(L)' 'MTTNPSEEAFRDLMATFASGVTVVTSRAGEQDGGMTVSAFFSVTLDPAMVVVSLDLSADTPPWWSVPGPSP' A
#
# COMPACT_ATOMS: atom_id res chain seq x y z
N MET A 1 -2.00 -31.24 11.53
CA MET A 1 -2.06 -30.33 12.69
C MET A 1 -1.28 -29.09 12.31
N THR A 2 -1.94 -28.03 11.86
CA THR A 2 -1.27 -26.81 11.37
C THR A 2 -1.28 -25.81 12.51
N THR A 3 -0.16 -25.68 13.22
CA THR A 3 0.03 -24.61 14.21
C THR A 3 0.18 -23.28 13.49
N ASN A 4 -0.56 -22.26 13.91
CA ASN A 4 -0.39 -20.90 13.44
C ASN A 4 1.01 -20.39 13.85
N PRO A 5 1.83 -19.83 12.94
CA PRO A 5 3.13 -19.27 13.32
C PRO A 5 2.99 -18.12 14.32
N SER A 6 4.05 -17.87 15.11
CA SER A 6 4.17 -16.63 15.89
C SER A 6 4.35 -15.43 14.95
N GLU A 7 4.06 -14.22 15.43
CA GLU A 7 4.22 -12.99 14.65
C GLU A 7 5.66 -12.79 14.16
N GLU A 8 6.65 -13.11 15.01
CA GLU A 8 8.07 -13.06 14.67
C GLU A 8 8.39 -14.06 13.55
N ALA A 9 7.95 -15.32 13.67
CA ALA A 9 8.19 -16.33 12.66
C ALA A 9 7.54 -15.99 11.32
N PHE A 10 6.36 -15.35 11.32
CA PHE A 10 5.73 -14.87 10.11
C PHE A 10 6.50 -13.70 9.49
N ARG A 11 6.96 -12.73 10.30
CA ARG A 11 7.75 -11.59 9.84
C ARG A 11 9.09 -12.03 9.24
N ASP A 12 9.77 -12.99 9.86
CA ASP A 12 11.02 -13.56 9.36
C ASP A 12 10.81 -14.26 8.01
N LEU A 13 9.74 -15.06 7.89
CA LEU A 13 9.38 -15.69 6.63
C LEU A 13 9.12 -14.64 5.54
N MET A 14 8.36 -13.59 5.84
CA MET A 14 8.09 -12.52 4.88
C MET A 14 9.33 -11.70 4.51
N ALA A 15 10.31 -11.56 5.41
CA ALA A 15 11.57 -10.88 5.10
C ALA A 15 12.40 -11.58 4.02
N THR A 16 12.20 -12.88 3.81
CA THR A 16 12.85 -13.64 2.73
C THR A 16 12.18 -13.46 1.37
N PHE A 17 10.95 -12.94 1.33
CA PHE A 17 10.22 -12.74 0.09
C PHE A 17 10.70 -11.49 -0.63
N ALA A 18 11.37 -11.68 -1.77
CA ALA A 18 11.84 -10.58 -2.60
C ALA A 18 10.65 -9.78 -3.16
N SER A 19 10.60 -8.49 -2.84
CA SER A 19 9.60 -7.56 -3.36
C SER A 19 10.28 -6.30 -3.89
N GLY A 20 9.62 -5.65 -4.86
CA GLY A 20 9.99 -4.30 -5.27
C GLY A 20 9.68 -3.29 -4.17
N VAL A 21 10.33 -2.13 -4.23
CA VAL A 21 9.99 -0.98 -3.39
C VAL A 21 9.43 0.10 -4.30
N THR A 22 8.20 0.54 -4.01
CA THR A 22 7.50 1.59 -4.74
C THR A 22 7.22 2.75 -3.81
N VAL A 23 7.48 3.98 -4.25
CA VAL A 23 7.01 5.18 -3.56
C VAL A 23 5.68 5.59 -4.18
N VAL A 24 4.64 5.65 -3.37
CA VAL A 24 3.32 6.15 -3.77
C VAL A 24 3.18 7.56 -3.22
N THR A 25 2.82 8.51 -4.08
CA THR A 25 2.57 9.90 -3.72
C THR A 25 1.16 10.30 -4.10
N SER A 26 0.53 11.13 -3.29
CA SER A 26 -0.76 11.74 -3.58
C SER A 26 -0.72 13.23 -3.26
N ARG A 27 -1.62 13.98 -3.88
CA ARG A 27 -1.90 15.37 -3.55
C ARG A 27 -3.39 15.55 -3.35
N ALA A 28 -3.77 16.20 -2.28
CA ALA A 28 -5.15 16.51 -1.95
C ALA A 28 -5.27 18.00 -1.60
N GLY A 29 -5.71 18.81 -2.57
CA GLY A 29 -5.61 20.26 -2.48
C GLY A 29 -4.13 20.69 -2.36
N GLU A 30 -3.81 21.46 -1.31
CA GLU A 30 -2.46 21.93 -0.99
C GLU A 30 -1.64 20.93 -0.15
N GLN A 31 -2.22 19.78 0.20
CA GLN A 31 -1.55 18.78 1.04
C GLN A 31 -0.91 17.69 0.18
N ASP A 32 0.39 17.51 0.37
CA ASP A 32 1.16 16.42 -0.24
C ASP A 32 1.30 15.26 0.75
N GLY A 33 1.13 14.04 0.25
CA GLY A 33 1.30 12.81 1.00
C GLY A 33 2.13 11.80 0.23
N GLY A 34 2.84 10.94 0.94
CA GLY A 34 3.57 9.86 0.30
C GLY A 34 4.00 8.77 1.27
N MET A 35 4.17 7.58 0.74
CA MET A 35 4.62 6.43 1.51
C MET A 35 5.39 5.43 0.65
N THR A 36 6.22 4.64 1.33
CA THR A 36 6.94 3.53 0.74
C THR A 36 6.12 2.26 0.91
N VAL A 37 5.88 1.55 -0.19
CA VAL A 37 5.10 0.31 -0.21
C VAL A 37 5.86 -0.78 -0.94
N SER A 38 5.78 -2.01 -0.41
CA SER A 38 6.21 -3.22 -1.12
C SER A 38 5.03 -4.03 -1.67
N ALA A 39 3.82 -3.81 -1.15
CA ALA A 39 2.60 -4.47 -1.58
C ALA A 39 1.97 -3.76 -2.80
N PHE A 40 2.68 -3.82 -3.93
CA PHE A 40 2.29 -3.24 -5.22
C PHE A 40 2.22 -4.31 -6.30
N PHE A 41 1.11 -4.40 -7.04
CA PHE A 41 0.98 -5.33 -8.16
C PHE A 41 -0.01 -4.85 -9.22
N SER A 42 0.20 -5.30 -10.47
CA SER A 42 -0.71 -5.06 -11.60
C SER A 42 -1.92 -5.99 -11.53
N VAL A 43 -3.10 -5.49 -11.89
CA VAL A 43 -4.36 -6.26 -11.87
C VAL A 43 -4.90 -6.50 -13.28
N THR A 44 -4.88 -5.50 -14.15
CA THR A 44 -5.32 -5.61 -15.55
C THR A 44 -4.58 -4.61 -16.41
N LEU A 45 -4.54 -4.86 -17.72
CA LEU A 45 -3.96 -3.97 -18.73
C LEU A 45 -5.03 -3.19 -19.52
N ASP A 46 -6.29 -3.64 -19.49
CA ASP A 46 -7.40 -2.96 -20.17
C ASP A 46 -8.65 -2.89 -19.27
N PRO A 47 -8.95 -1.71 -18.66
CA PRO A 47 -8.04 -0.57 -18.54
C PRO A 47 -6.82 -0.93 -17.68
N ALA A 48 -5.69 -0.24 -17.86
CA ALA A 48 -4.49 -0.49 -17.04
C ALA A 48 -4.77 -0.15 -15.56
N MET A 49 -4.65 -1.14 -14.68
CA MET A 49 -4.89 -0.98 -13.24
C MET A 49 -3.81 -1.67 -12.40
N VAL A 50 -3.53 -1.03 -11.27
CA VAL A 50 -2.64 -1.55 -10.22
C VAL A 50 -3.36 -1.47 -8.87
N VAL A 51 -2.92 -2.29 -7.92
CA VAL A 51 -3.37 -2.24 -6.52
C VAL A 51 -2.18 -1.99 -5.61
N VAL A 52 -2.43 -1.19 -4.59
CA VAL A 52 -1.54 -0.96 -3.46
C VAL A 52 -2.29 -1.30 -2.18
N SER A 53 -1.69 -2.12 -1.31
CA SER A 53 -2.24 -2.39 0.02
C SER A 53 -1.66 -1.43 1.05
N LEU A 54 -2.53 -0.72 1.75
CA LEU A 54 -2.18 0.33 2.72
C LEU A 54 -2.69 -0.02 4.12
N ASP A 55 -1.90 0.29 5.14
CA ASP A 55 -2.36 0.29 6.53
C ASP A 55 -3.16 1.57 6.81
N LEU A 56 -4.35 1.43 7.39
CA LEU A 56 -5.20 2.55 7.79
C LEU A 56 -4.64 3.32 8.98
N SER A 57 -3.71 2.73 9.74
CA SER A 57 -2.99 3.38 10.83
C SER A 57 -1.81 4.24 10.35
N ALA A 58 -1.45 4.14 9.06
CA ALA A 58 -0.34 4.90 8.50
C ALA A 58 -0.62 6.41 8.60
N ASP A 59 0.37 7.16 9.10
CA ASP A 59 0.32 8.61 9.24
C ASP A 59 0.55 9.29 7.87
N THR A 60 -0.36 9.04 6.94
CA THR A 60 -0.42 9.67 5.62
C THR A 60 -1.83 10.23 5.45
N PRO A 61 -1.98 11.53 5.08
CA PRO A 61 -3.29 12.13 4.92
C PRO A 61 -4.17 11.27 4.01
N PRO A 62 -5.33 10.80 4.47
CA PRO A 62 -6.21 10.00 3.66
C PRO A 62 -6.74 10.85 2.51
N TRP A 63 -6.22 10.61 1.31
CA TRP A 63 -6.72 11.21 0.07
C TRP A 63 -8.20 10.91 -0.16
N TRP A 64 -8.75 9.86 0.47
CA TRP A 64 -10.18 9.53 0.48
C TRP A 64 -11.02 10.38 1.45
N SER A 65 -10.40 11.06 2.41
CA SER A 65 -11.10 11.98 3.32
C SER A 65 -11.16 13.41 2.78
N VAL A 66 -10.47 13.70 1.67
CA VAL A 66 -10.60 14.96 0.95
C VAL A 66 -11.69 14.80 -0.09
N PRO A 67 -12.67 15.73 -0.20
CA PRO A 67 -13.66 15.69 -1.27
C PRO A 67 -12.93 15.57 -2.61
N GLY A 68 -13.31 14.58 -3.42
CA GLY A 68 -12.70 14.36 -4.73
C GLY A 68 -12.75 15.62 -5.60
N PRO A 69 -11.94 15.70 -6.67
CA PRO A 69 -12.01 16.81 -7.59
C PRO A 69 -13.46 16.99 -8.07
N SER A 70 -13.98 18.22 -7.97
CA SER A 70 -15.23 18.58 -8.64
C SER A 70 -15.05 18.29 -10.14
N PRO A 71 -16.07 17.73 -10.82
CA PRO A 71 -15.99 17.44 -12.25
C PRO A 71 -15.69 18.69 -13.08
#